data_AF-A3MTD3-F1
#
_entry.id   AF-A3MTD3-F1
#
_cell.length_a   1.000
_cell.length_b   1.000
_cell.length_c   1.000
_cell.angle_alpha   90.00
_cell.angle_beta   90.00
_cell.angle_gamma   90.00
#
_symmetry.space_group_name_H-M   'P 1'
#
loop_
_entity.id
_entity.type
_entity.pdbx_description
1 polymer ?
#
loop_
_entity_poly.entity_id
_entity_poly.type
_entity_poly.pdbx_seq_one_letter_code
_entity_poly.pdbx_strand_id
1 'polypeptide(L)'
;MKRIKLIFAGRDVEFTDRDVALEQIAKLAERGTYTVHVVYGPEGCGKTALLKQAKAVLEEEFGYHVLYANPLAKRTEEILQYSPSARELVEKAFSVFSDPLAKAVDLVINVAGWIIQKFHKAKVAVLMDDIFQAIGVENAEAYVKALLNLIEWPPAEYDKIVVLVASSEGITRERVGRHRWATIKVMWNMSKDGFRQLYDVLPDPKPPFDDVWRWTGGNPDALEGLFEAGWDVERVVEDLAVDKGLSAAFAERWRAHLAKALEDPDYLWEEPEAEGLAKELVEKNLVVLLKGRRPDAWVDQPPPERDPELGIGKHYAWQTPLHREAVRRALEQAQKSA
;
A
#
# COMPACT_ATOMS: atom_id res chain seq x y z
N MET A 1 -4.17 8.22 -20.98
CA MET A 1 -3.78 6.96 -20.36
C MET A 1 -4.96 6.02 -20.28
N LYS A 2 -4.77 4.75 -20.64
CA LYS A 2 -5.81 3.72 -20.56
C LYS A 2 -6.09 3.39 -19.09
N ARG A 3 -7.37 3.37 -18.68
CA ARG A 3 -7.78 2.89 -17.35
C ARG A 3 -8.06 1.40 -17.41
N ILE A 4 -7.46 0.63 -16.50
CA ILE A 4 -7.73 -0.81 -16.41
C ILE A 4 -9.06 -1.06 -15.70
N LYS A 5 -9.66 -2.22 -15.95
CA LYS A 5 -10.78 -2.71 -15.14
C LYS A 5 -10.26 -3.48 -13.94
N LEU A 6 -10.89 -3.25 -12.80
CA LEU A 6 -10.60 -3.88 -11.51
C LEU A 6 -11.91 -4.38 -10.92
N ILE A 7 -11.81 -5.40 -10.07
CA ILE A 7 -12.96 -5.87 -9.29
C ILE A 7 -13.01 -5.05 -8.00
N PHE A 8 -14.17 -4.50 -7.69
CA PHE A 8 -14.49 -3.81 -6.44
C PHE A 8 -15.90 -4.19 -6.01
N ALA A 9 -16.07 -4.70 -4.79
CA ALA A 9 -17.36 -5.14 -4.25
C ALA A 9 -18.11 -6.11 -5.19
N GLY A 10 -17.36 -7.04 -5.79
CA GLY A 10 -17.88 -8.04 -6.75
C GLY A 10 -18.27 -7.48 -8.12
N ARG A 11 -17.84 -6.25 -8.47
CA ARG A 11 -18.20 -5.56 -9.72
C ARG A 11 -16.98 -5.11 -10.49
N ASP A 12 -17.07 -5.12 -11.81
CA ASP A 12 -16.05 -4.52 -12.68
C ASP A 12 -16.16 -2.99 -12.66
N VAL A 13 -15.10 -2.32 -12.25
CA VAL A 13 -14.99 -0.86 -12.17
C VAL A 13 -13.72 -0.42 -12.91
N GLU A 14 -13.79 0.68 -13.64
CA GLU A 14 -12.59 1.29 -14.21
C GLU A 14 -11.75 1.95 -13.10
N PHE A 15 -10.43 1.81 -13.19
CA PHE A 15 -9.51 2.49 -12.28
C PHE A 15 -9.78 3.99 -12.28
N THR A 16 -10.23 4.51 -11.13
CA THR A 16 -10.70 5.89 -11.00
C THR A 16 -9.84 6.74 -10.05
N ASP A 17 -9.96 8.06 -10.17
CA ASP A 17 -9.14 9.08 -9.48
C ASP A 17 -7.64 8.90 -9.79
N ARG A 18 -6.77 9.36 -8.88
CA ARG A 18 -5.31 9.12 -8.88
C ARG A 18 -4.60 9.71 -10.10
N ASP A 19 -5.11 10.81 -10.65
CA ASP A 19 -4.52 11.47 -11.82
C ASP A 19 -3.07 11.90 -11.57
N VAL A 20 -2.79 12.46 -10.38
CA VAL A 20 -1.43 12.85 -9.99
C VAL A 20 -0.51 11.63 -9.90
N ALA A 21 -1.01 10.50 -9.41
CA ALA A 21 -0.24 9.25 -9.39
C ALA A 21 0.10 8.74 -10.80
N LEU A 22 -0.84 8.81 -11.73
CA LEU A 22 -0.60 8.43 -13.12
C LEU A 22 0.41 9.35 -13.81
N GLU A 23 0.33 10.66 -13.56
CA GLU A 23 1.34 11.60 -14.04
C GLU A 23 2.73 11.30 -13.46
N GLN A 24 2.81 10.93 -12.18
CA GLN A 24 4.08 10.53 -11.55
C GLN A 24 4.63 9.24 -12.19
N ILE A 25 3.78 8.24 -12.46
CA ILE A 25 4.19 7.02 -13.14
C ILE A 25 4.72 7.32 -14.54
N ALA A 26 4.07 8.19 -15.32
CA ALA A 26 4.58 8.61 -16.63
C ALA A 26 5.93 9.31 -16.54
N LYS A 27 6.12 10.23 -15.57
CA LYS A 27 7.42 10.88 -15.33
C LYS A 27 8.51 9.87 -14.98
N LEU A 28 8.18 8.82 -14.22
CA LEU A 28 9.10 7.71 -13.93
C LEU A 28 9.38 6.88 -15.18
N ALA A 29 8.39 6.64 -16.04
CA ALA A 29 8.55 5.91 -17.29
C ALA A 29 9.42 6.67 -18.32
N GLU A 30 9.40 8.00 -18.31
CA GLU A 30 10.27 8.80 -19.18
C GLU A 30 11.72 8.81 -18.68
N ARG A 31 11.92 8.92 -17.35
CA ARG A 31 13.24 9.18 -16.76
C ARG A 31 13.96 7.91 -16.30
N GLY A 32 13.21 6.88 -15.91
CA GLY A 32 13.69 5.74 -15.14
C GLY A 32 13.83 6.08 -13.66
N THR A 33 14.17 5.06 -12.86
CA THR A 33 14.40 5.17 -11.42
C THR A 33 15.89 5.05 -11.10
N TYR A 34 16.42 5.96 -10.28
CA TYR A 34 17.79 5.90 -9.74
C TYR A 34 17.89 5.10 -8.43
N THR A 35 16.77 4.95 -7.73
CA THR A 35 16.63 4.17 -6.50
C THR A 35 15.33 3.40 -6.54
N VAL A 36 15.21 2.37 -5.71
CA VAL A 36 13.96 1.60 -5.60
C VAL A 36 12.86 2.51 -5.06
N HIS A 37 11.74 2.65 -5.77
CA HIS A 37 10.62 3.44 -5.28
C HIS A 37 9.72 2.56 -4.43
N VAL A 38 9.64 2.84 -3.13
CA VAL A 38 8.81 2.06 -2.20
C VAL A 38 7.62 2.90 -1.78
N VAL A 39 6.43 2.38 -2.06
CA VAL A 39 5.13 3.00 -1.82
C VAL A 39 4.52 2.40 -0.57
N TYR A 40 4.36 3.23 0.46
CA TYR A 40 3.63 2.91 1.68
C TYR A 40 2.28 3.60 1.70
N GLY A 41 1.40 3.23 2.60
CA GLY A 41 0.12 3.90 2.79
C GLY A 41 -0.83 3.06 3.62
N PRO A 42 -1.97 3.63 4.04
CA PRO A 42 -2.99 2.89 4.75
C PRO A 42 -3.33 1.56 4.07
N GLU A 43 -3.61 0.55 4.88
CA GLU A 43 -4.16 -0.72 4.44
C GLU A 43 -5.45 -0.46 3.65
N GLY A 44 -5.61 -1.14 2.53
CA GLY A 44 -6.79 -0.95 1.68
C GLY A 44 -6.86 0.34 0.86
N CYS A 45 -5.86 1.23 0.90
CA CYS A 45 -5.93 2.52 0.18
C CYS A 45 -5.80 2.43 -1.37
N GLY A 46 -5.57 1.23 -1.91
CA GLY A 46 -5.51 0.97 -3.36
C GLY A 46 -4.10 0.88 -3.96
N LYS A 47 -3.07 0.54 -3.17
CA LYS A 47 -1.67 0.38 -3.66
C LYS A 47 -1.56 -0.69 -4.77
N THR A 48 -2.14 -1.87 -4.56
CA THR A 48 -2.21 -2.95 -5.56
C THR A 48 -2.91 -2.51 -6.85
N ALA A 49 -4.04 -1.80 -6.73
CA ALA A 49 -4.75 -1.24 -7.87
C ALA A 49 -3.85 -0.25 -8.65
N LEU A 50 -3.11 0.61 -7.95
CA LEU A 50 -2.14 1.53 -8.56
C LEU A 50 -1.02 0.78 -9.27
N LEU A 51 -0.45 -0.29 -8.69
CA LEU A 51 0.60 -1.08 -9.34
C LEU A 51 0.09 -1.81 -10.58
N LYS A 52 -1.12 -2.38 -10.54
CA LYS A 52 -1.76 -3.00 -11.71
C LYS A 52 -1.99 -1.97 -12.83
N GLN A 53 -2.41 -0.76 -12.48
CA GLN A 53 -2.55 0.34 -13.44
C GLN A 53 -1.19 0.81 -13.98
N ALA A 54 -0.16 0.87 -13.12
CA ALA A 54 1.21 1.20 -13.52
C ALA A 54 1.78 0.18 -14.50
N LYS A 55 1.52 -1.11 -14.28
CA LYS A 55 1.87 -2.19 -15.22
C LYS A 55 1.34 -1.89 -16.61
N ALA A 56 0.04 -1.61 -16.73
CA ALA A 56 -0.60 -1.33 -18.02
C ALA A 56 -0.02 -0.09 -18.70
N VAL A 57 0.23 0.99 -17.95
CA VAL A 57 0.84 2.22 -18.51
C VAL A 57 2.26 1.93 -19.00
N LEU A 58 3.10 1.30 -18.19
CA LEU A 58 4.49 0.99 -18.53
C LEU A 58 4.58 0.06 -19.75
N GLU A 59 3.75 -0.97 -19.79
CA GLU A 59 3.71 -1.95 -20.88
C GLU A 59 3.15 -1.35 -22.18
N GLU A 60 1.93 -0.83 -22.14
CA GLU A 60 1.17 -0.48 -23.34
C GLU A 60 1.53 0.91 -23.89
N GLU A 61 1.86 1.88 -23.03
CA GLU A 61 2.12 3.26 -23.46
C GLU A 61 3.61 3.58 -23.59
N PHE A 62 4.46 2.95 -22.76
CA PHE A 62 5.90 3.24 -22.73
C PHE A 62 6.80 2.11 -23.26
N GLY A 63 6.21 0.95 -23.59
CA GLY A 63 6.91 -0.17 -24.22
C GLY A 63 7.91 -0.89 -23.32
N TYR A 64 7.64 -0.96 -22.02
CA TYR A 64 8.48 -1.67 -21.06
C TYR A 64 8.26 -3.19 -21.11
N HIS A 65 9.34 -3.94 -20.92
CA HIS A 65 9.28 -5.32 -20.48
C HIS A 65 8.90 -5.35 -19.00
N VAL A 66 7.63 -5.61 -18.69
CA VAL A 66 7.11 -5.55 -17.32
C VAL A 66 7.12 -6.93 -16.66
N LEU A 67 7.58 -6.98 -15.41
CA LEU A 67 7.42 -8.07 -14.46
C LEU A 67 6.67 -7.52 -13.25
N TYR A 68 5.54 -8.13 -12.90
CA TYR A 68 4.74 -7.82 -11.72
C TYR A 68 4.65 -9.08 -10.85
N ALA A 69 5.01 -8.98 -9.58
CA ALA A 69 4.84 -10.08 -8.63
C ALA A 69 4.03 -9.65 -7.41
N ASN A 70 3.14 -10.54 -6.99
CA ASN A 70 2.40 -10.46 -5.73
C ASN A 70 2.44 -11.84 -5.04
N PRO A 71 3.47 -12.12 -4.24
CA PRO A 71 3.65 -13.45 -3.65
C PRO A 71 2.51 -13.88 -2.71
N LEU A 72 1.70 -12.94 -2.21
CA LEU A 72 0.55 -13.22 -1.34
C LEU A 72 -0.77 -13.40 -2.10
N ALA A 73 -0.74 -13.35 -3.44
CA ALA A 73 -1.95 -13.54 -4.23
C ALA A 73 -2.54 -14.95 -4.02
N LYS A 74 -3.87 -15.02 -3.84
CA LYS A 74 -4.60 -16.29 -3.64
C LYS A 74 -4.55 -17.20 -4.86
N ARG A 75 -4.43 -16.62 -6.06
CA ARG A 75 -4.43 -17.34 -7.33
C ARG A 75 -3.02 -17.38 -7.91
N THR A 76 -2.62 -18.56 -8.37
CA THR A 76 -1.28 -18.81 -8.91
C THR A 76 -0.92 -17.87 -10.07
N GLU A 77 -1.87 -17.60 -10.97
CA GLU A 77 -1.69 -16.69 -12.10
C GLU A 77 -1.54 -15.22 -11.70
N GLU A 78 -1.92 -14.86 -10.48
CA GLU A 78 -1.75 -13.50 -9.95
C GLU A 78 -0.43 -13.32 -9.21
N ILE A 79 0.24 -14.42 -8.81
CA ILE A 79 1.54 -14.39 -8.13
C ILE A 79 2.59 -13.73 -9.01
N LEU A 80 2.56 -14.03 -10.31
CA LEU A 80 3.49 -13.49 -11.28
C LEU A 80 2.77 -13.18 -12.59
N GLN A 81 2.80 -11.91 -12.98
CA GLN A 81 2.35 -11.43 -14.27
C GLN A 81 3.52 -10.80 -15.01
N TYR A 82 3.53 -10.92 -16.32
CA TYR A 82 4.61 -10.38 -17.14
C TYR A 82 4.12 -10.03 -18.52
N SER A 83 4.80 -9.07 -19.15
CA SER A 83 4.52 -8.70 -20.54
C SER A 83 4.82 -9.88 -21.49
N PRO A 84 4.14 -10.02 -22.64
CA PRO A 84 4.37 -11.11 -23.59
C PRO A 84 5.83 -11.27 -24.02
N SER A 85 6.57 -10.16 -24.08
CA SER A 85 7.98 -10.12 -24.44
C SER A 85 8.91 -10.83 -23.44
N ALA A 86 8.50 -10.97 -22.17
CA ALA A 86 9.27 -11.64 -21.12
C ALA A 86 8.97 -13.15 -21.02
N ARG A 87 7.96 -13.64 -21.75
CA ARG A 87 7.43 -15.01 -21.60
C ARG A 87 8.49 -16.10 -21.69
N GLU A 88 9.30 -16.08 -22.75
CA GLU A 88 10.34 -17.09 -22.99
C GLU A 88 11.36 -17.12 -21.83
N LEU A 89 11.68 -15.96 -21.26
CA LEU A 89 12.64 -15.84 -20.15
C LEU A 89 12.03 -16.32 -18.83
N VAL A 90 10.74 -16.08 -18.60
CA VAL A 90 10.02 -16.62 -17.43
C VAL A 90 9.89 -18.14 -17.53
N GLU A 91 9.52 -18.67 -18.70
CA GLU A 91 9.43 -20.13 -18.93
C GLU A 91 10.80 -20.79 -18.71
N LYS A 92 11.88 -20.18 -19.22
CA LYS A 92 13.25 -20.61 -18.91
C LYS A 92 13.50 -20.58 -17.39
N ALA A 93 13.08 -19.53 -16.69
CA ALA A 93 13.30 -19.42 -15.25
C ALA A 93 12.56 -20.55 -14.50
N PHE A 94 11.32 -20.83 -14.85
CA PHE A 94 10.55 -21.94 -14.25
C PHE A 94 11.22 -23.31 -14.44
N SER A 95 12.00 -23.51 -15.51
CA SER A 95 12.79 -24.74 -15.68
C SER A 95 14.05 -24.84 -14.80
N VAL A 96 14.55 -23.69 -14.31
CA VAL A 96 15.81 -23.59 -13.55
C VAL A 96 15.58 -23.56 -12.04
N PHE A 97 14.54 -22.85 -11.59
CA PHE A 97 14.26 -22.68 -10.16
C PHE A 97 13.47 -23.87 -9.59
N SER A 98 13.91 -24.36 -8.44
CA SER A 98 13.08 -25.22 -7.59
C SER A 98 12.04 -24.36 -6.87
N ASP A 99 10.77 -24.71 -7.04
CA ASP A 99 9.60 -23.95 -6.55
C ASP A 99 9.65 -22.45 -6.92
N PRO A 100 9.49 -22.11 -8.21
CA PRO A 100 9.71 -20.76 -8.71
C PRO A 100 8.80 -19.69 -8.10
N LEU A 101 7.59 -20.07 -7.71
CA LEU A 101 6.58 -19.14 -7.20
C LEU A 101 6.79 -18.84 -5.71
N ALA A 102 7.24 -19.83 -4.92
CA ALA A 102 7.70 -19.57 -3.56
C ALA A 102 8.91 -18.61 -3.52
N LYS A 103 9.68 -18.55 -4.61
CA LYS A 103 10.83 -17.64 -4.79
C LYS A 103 10.56 -16.53 -5.80
N ALA A 104 9.32 -16.04 -5.88
CA ALA A 104 8.90 -15.06 -6.88
C ALA A 104 9.80 -13.81 -6.94
N VAL A 105 10.31 -13.34 -5.80
CA VAL A 105 11.20 -12.16 -5.77
C VAL A 105 12.54 -12.44 -6.47
N ASP A 106 13.21 -13.54 -6.12
CA ASP A 106 14.46 -13.95 -6.77
C ASP A 106 14.25 -14.22 -8.26
N LEU A 107 13.15 -14.89 -8.60
CA LEU A 107 12.77 -15.16 -9.98
C LEU A 107 12.67 -13.86 -10.79
N VAL A 108 11.94 -12.87 -10.29
CA VAL A 108 11.74 -11.58 -10.99
C VAL A 108 13.06 -10.84 -11.16
N ILE A 109 13.92 -10.79 -10.15
CA ILE A 109 15.24 -10.14 -10.25
C ILE A 109 16.09 -10.81 -11.34
N ASN A 110 16.11 -12.15 -11.38
CA ASN A 110 16.86 -12.89 -12.38
C ASN A 110 16.31 -12.70 -13.79
N VAL A 111 14.99 -12.80 -13.96
CA VAL A 111 14.34 -12.57 -15.26
C VAL A 111 14.57 -11.14 -15.75
N ALA A 112 14.50 -10.15 -14.86
CA ALA A 112 14.82 -8.76 -15.21
C ALA A 112 16.26 -8.63 -15.72
N GLY A 113 17.23 -9.27 -15.04
CA GLY A 113 18.61 -9.34 -15.50
C GLY A 113 18.75 -9.98 -16.88
N TRP A 114 18.04 -11.08 -17.14
CA TRP A 114 18.05 -11.73 -18.45
C TRP A 114 17.41 -10.89 -19.56
N ILE A 115 16.36 -10.13 -19.25
CA ILE A 115 15.76 -9.16 -20.19
C ILE A 115 16.81 -8.12 -20.58
N ILE A 116 17.50 -7.54 -19.59
CA ILE A 116 18.56 -6.55 -19.82
C ILE A 116 19.68 -7.11 -20.71
N GLN A 117 20.08 -8.37 -20.51
CA GLN A 117 21.11 -9.02 -21.34
C GLN A 117 20.63 -9.35 -22.76
N LYS A 118 19.38 -9.78 -22.92
CA LYS A 118 18.83 -10.27 -24.19
C LYS A 118 18.45 -9.14 -25.13
N PHE A 119 17.88 -8.06 -24.61
CA PHE A 119 17.33 -6.97 -25.42
C PHE A 119 18.26 -5.75 -25.38
N HIS A 120 18.76 -5.33 -26.54
CA HIS A 120 19.57 -4.13 -26.65
C HIS A 120 18.78 -2.89 -26.21
N LYS A 121 19.33 -2.09 -25.29
CA LYS A 121 18.68 -0.88 -24.75
C LYS A 121 17.28 -1.18 -24.20
N ALA A 122 17.15 -2.27 -23.44
CA ALA A 122 15.88 -2.66 -22.86
C ALA A 122 15.27 -1.56 -21.96
N LYS A 123 13.95 -1.44 -21.99
CA LYS A 123 13.18 -0.75 -20.95
C LYS A 123 12.56 -1.79 -20.03
N VAL A 124 12.95 -1.85 -18.76
CA VAL A 124 12.53 -2.92 -17.84
C VAL A 124 11.77 -2.36 -16.65
N ALA A 125 10.62 -2.93 -16.34
CA ALA A 125 9.82 -2.55 -15.18
C ALA A 125 9.68 -3.73 -14.24
N VAL A 126 10.05 -3.51 -12.98
CA VAL A 126 9.90 -4.48 -11.89
C VAL A 126 8.92 -3.90 -10.88
N LEU A 127 7.75 -4.53 -10.77
CA LEU A 127 6.66 -4.13 -9.90
C LEU A 127 6.44 -5.23 -8.86
N MET A 128 6.53 -4.86 -7.58
CA MET A 128 6.53 -5.82 -6.47
C MET A 128 5.46 -5.42 -5.47
N ASP A 129 4.47 -6.27 -5.25
CA ASP A 129 3.30 -6.00 -4.42
C ASP A 129 3.31 -6.91 -3.19
N ASP A 130 3.04 -6.32 -2.02
CA ASP A 130 3.03 -6.97 -0.70
C ASP A 130 4.22 -7.91 -0.41
N ILE A 131 5.40 -7.59 -0.95
CA ILE A 131 6.56 -8.50 -0.88
C ILE A 131 7.08 -8.71 0.55
N PHE A 132 7.06 -7.67 1.39
CA PHE A 132 7.71 -7.73 2.70
C PHE A 132 6.97 -8.63 3.69
N GLN A 133 5.64 -8.71 3.56
CA GLN A 133 4.83 -9.66 4.31
C GLN A 133 5.13 -11.10 3.88
N ALA A 134 5.35 -11.34 2.59
CA ALA A 134 5.64 -12.68 2.08
C ALA A 134 7.03 -13.20 2.47
N ILE A 135 8.04 -12.33 2.43
CA ILE A 135 9.45 -12.71 2.61
C ILE A 135 9.98 -12.46 4.03
N GLY A 136 9.15 -11.90 4.91
CA GLY A 136 9.55 -11.45 6.25
C GLY A 136 10.13 -10.03 6.23
N VAL A 137 9.64 -9.20 7.16
CA VAL A 137 10.04 -7.80 7.35
C VAL A 137 11.54 -7.66 7.63
N GLU A 138 12.14 -8.68 8.24
CA GLU A 138 13.57 -8.77 8.50
C GLU A 138 14.43 -8.83 7.23
N ASN A 139 13.88 -9.33 6.12
CA ASN A 139 14.61 -9.48 4.86
C ASN A 139 14.41 -8.27 3.92
N ALA A 140 13.53 -7.33 4.26
CA ALA A 140 13.17 -6.19 3.41
C ALA A 140 14.38 -5.38 2.92
N GLU A 141 15.34 -5.12 3.80
CA GLU A 141 16.57 -4.38 3.46
C GLU A 141 17.42 -5.09 2.40
N ALA A 142 17.57 -6.42 2.52
CA ALA A 142 18.36 -7.22 1.60
C ALA A 142 17.74 -7.22 0.19
N TYR A 143 16.42 -7.36 0.10
CA TYR A 143 15.71 -7.34 -1.19
C TYR A 143 15.69 -5.97 -1.83
N VAL A 144 15.48 -4.89 -1.07
CA VAL A 144 15.62 -3.53 -1.59
C VAL A 144 17.05 -3.30 -2.10
N LYS A 145 18.08 -3.80 -1.41
CA LYS A 145 19.46 -3.70 -1.87
C LYS A 145 19.71 -4.53 -3.14
N ALA A 146 19.13 -5.72 -3.26
CA ALA A 146 19.23 -6.53 -4.47
C ALA A 146 18.59 -5.84 -5.69
N LEU A 147 17.41 -5.26 -5.51
CA LEU A 147 16.74 -4.46 -6.54
C LEU A 147 17.53 -3.19 -6.90
N LEU A 148 18.14 -2.52 -5.92
CA LEU A 148 19.04 -1.39 -6.18
C LEU A 148 20.26 -1.82 -7.00
N ASN A 149 20.85 -2.98 -6.68
CA ASN A 149 22.00 -3.49 -7.43
C ASN A 149 21.63 -3.79 -8.89
N LEU A 150 20.40 -4.23 -9.18
CA LEU A 150 19.92 -4.38 -10.55
C LEU A 150 19.89 -3.03 -11.31
N ILE A 151 19.63 -1.91 -10.61
CA ILE A 151 19.64 -0.56 -11.18
C ILE A 151 21.09 -0.06 -11.37
N GLU A 152 21.92 -0.13 -10.32
CA GLU A 152 23.27 0.46 -10.27
C GLU A 152 24.32 -0.37 -11.01
N TRP A 153 24.20 -1.70 -10.94
CA TRP A 153 25.18 -2.66 -11.46
C TRP A 153 24.47 -3.73 -12.31
N PRO A 154 23.78 -3.32 -13.39
CA PRO A 154 23.04 -4.24 -14.24
C PRO A 154 23.99 -5.20 -14.97
N PRO A 155 23.50 -6.38 -15.39
CA PRO A 155 24.30 -7.36 -16.12
C PRO A 155 24.64 -6.95 -17.57
N ALA A 156 24.00 -5.91 -18.11
CA ALA A 156 24.31 -5.26 -19.38
C ALA A 156 23.72 -3.83 -19.41
N GLU A 157 24.01 -3.06 -20.46
CA GLU A 157 23.42 -1.73 -20.63
C GLU A 157 21.92 -1.81 -20.96
N TYR A 158 21.12 -0.95 -20.31
CA TYR A 158 19.69 -0.79 -20.57
C TYR A 158 19.37 0.68 -20.92
N ASP A 159 18.20 0.95 -21.51
CA ASP A 159 17.74 2.33 -21.75
C ASP A 159 17.15 2.92 -20.48
N LYS A 160 16.11 2.25 -19.93
CA LYS A 160 15.43 2.67 -18.70
C LYS A 160 15.07 1.49 -17.82
N ILE A 161 15.13 1.69 -16.51
CA ILE A 161 14.58 0.76 -15.53
C ILE A 161 13.62 1.51 -14.62
N VAL A 162 12.49 0.87 -14.28
CA VAL A 162 11.54 1.36 -13.28
C VAL A 162 11.34 0.26 -12.25
N VAL A 163 11.65 0.55 -10.98
CA VAL A 163 11.42 -0.40 -9.88
C VAL A 163 10.46 0.20 -8.87
N LEU A 164 9.25 -0.36 -8.77
CA LEU A 164 8.23 0.02 -7.81
C LEU A 164 7.95 -1.15 -6.85
N VAL A 165 7.94 -0.86 -5.55
CA VAL A 165 7.60 -1.82 -4.50
C VAL A 165 6.45 -1.23 -3.68
N ALA A 166 5.35 -1.95 -3.49
CA ALA A 166 4.28 -1.57 -2.57
C ALA A 166 4.38 -2.37 -1.26
N SER A 167 4.12 -1.70 -0.14
CA SER A 167 3.99 -2.34 1.16
C SER A 167 2.96 -1.63 2.02
N SER A 168 2.20 -2.42 2.77
CA SER A 168 1.19 -1.93 3.71
C SER A 168 1.74 -1.70 5.13
N GLU A 169 3.02 -1.96 5.40
CA GLU A 169 3.56 -2.03 6.76
C GLU A 169 4.40 -0.81 7.16
N GLY A 170 4.08 -0.21 8.31
CA GLY A 170 4.85 0.91 8.86
C GLY A 170 6.26 0.54 9.34
N ILE A 171 6.47 -0.70 9.82
CA ILE A 171 7.77 -1.20 10.32
C ILE A 171 8.81 -1.21 9.20
N THR A 172 8.42 -1.74 8.04
CA THR A 172 9.33 -1.88 6.90
C THR A 172 9.78 -0.51 6.38
N ARG A 173 8.92 0.51 6.52
CA ARG A 173 9.27 1.89 6.18
C ARG A 173 10.42 2.44 7.03
N GLU A 174 10.45 2.17 8.33
CA GLU A 174 11.53 2.64 9.20
C GLU A 174 12.86 1.96 8.83
N ARG A 175 12.81 0.63 8.64
CA ARG A 175 13.98 -0.19 8.26
C ARG A 175 14.58 0.22 6.92
N VAL A 176 13.74 0.36 5.89
CA VAL A 176 14.20 0.74 4.55
C VAL A 176 14.53 2.24 4.48
N GLY A 177 13.76 3.09 5.16
CA GLY A 177 13.86 4.55 5.08
C GLY A 177 15.10 5.15 5.73
N ARG A 178 15.80 4.43 6.59
CA ARG A 178 17.10 4.85 7.16
C ARG A 178 18.26 4.80 6.15
N HIS A 179 18.03 4.17 5.00
CA HIS A 179 19.02 4.00 3.95
C HIS A 179 18.74 4.89 2.75
N ARG A 180 19.79 5.23 1.97
CA ARG A 180 19.66 5.96 0.69
C ARG A 180 19.34 5.04 -0.50
N TRP A 181 18.92 3.81 -0.24
CA TRP A 181 18.67 2.79 -1.27
C TRP A 181 17.31 2.94 -1.95
N ALA A 182 16.38 3.60 -1.27
CA ALA A 182 15.00 3.71 -1.72
C ALA A 182 14.47 5.15 -1.62
N THR A 183 13.65 5.51 -2.61
CA THR A 183 12.79 6.68 -2.53
C THR A 183 11.46 6.26 -1.91
N ILE A 184 11.24 6.66 -0.66
CA ILE A 184 10.01 6.37 0.07
C ILE A 184 8.92 7.37 -0.31
N LYS A 185 7.82 6.85 -0.88
CA LYS A 185 6.59 7.58 -1.21
C LYS A 185 5.43 7.06 -0.38
N VAL A 186 4.44 7.91 -0.10
CA VAL A 186 3.22 7.52 0.60
C VAL A 186 2.01 7.69 -0.32
N MET A 187 1.05 6.77 -0.24
CA MET A 187 -0.27 6.83 -0.87
C MET A 187 -1.31 7.02 0.25
N TRP A 188 -2.07 8.10 0.18
CA TRP A 188 -3.19 8.32 1.11
C TRP A 188 -4.46 7.62 0.62
N ASN A 189 -5.50 7.62 1.45
CA ASN A 189 -6.86 7.29 1.04
C ASN A 189 -7.34 8.20 -0.12
N MET A 190 -8.43 7.83 -0.78
CA MET A 190 -8.92 8.57 -1.94
C MET A 190 -9.45 9.96 -1.56
N SER A 191 -9.44 10.87 -2.54
CA SER A 191 -10.12 12.15 -2.42
C SER A 191 -11.63 11.92 -2.22
N LYS A 192 -12.35 12.91 -1.68
CA LYS A 192 -13.81 12.80 -1.49
C LYS A 192 -14.53 12.58 -2.83
N ASP A 193 -14.10 13.27 -3.89
CA ASP A 193 -14.69 13.14 -5.22
C ASP A 193 -14.35 11.79 -5.88
N GLY A 194 -13.10 11.31 -5.76
CA GLY A 194 -12.73 9.99 -6.25
C GLY A 194 -13.43 8.86 -5.49
N PHE A 195 -13.56 8.99 -4.18
CA PHE A 195 -14.29 8.04 -3.34
C PHE A 195 -15.79 7.98 -3.68
N ARG A 196 -16.41 9.13 -4.01
CA ARG A 196 -17.80 9.17 -4.49
C ARG A 196 -18.02 8.30 -5.72
N GLN A 197 -17.06 8.27 -6.65
CA GLN A 197 -17.17 7.43 -7.85
C GLN A 197 -17.23 5.94 -7.53
N LEU A 198 -16.49 5.48 -6.50
CA LEU A 198 -16.60 4.09 -6.03
C LEU A 198 -17.93 3.83 -5.31
N TYR A 199 -18.35 4.75 -4.45
CA TYR A 199 -19.63 4.66 -3.75
C TYR A 199 -20.83 4.60 -4.72
N ASP A 200 -20.79 5.37 -5.81
CA ASP A 200 -21.90 5.45 -6.78
C ASP A 200 -22.12 4.15 -7.56
N VAL A 201 -21.09 3.32 -7.70
CA VAL A 201 -21.18 1.99 -8.34
C VAL A 201 -21.94 0.96 -7.46
N LEU A 202 -21.98 1.17 -6.14
CA LEU A 202 -22.64 0.26 -5.21
C LEU A 202 -24.17 0.37 -5.31
N PRO A 203 -24.90 -0.75 -5.23
CA PRO A 203 -26.35 -0.77 -5.36
C PRO A 203 -27.05 -0.16 -4.13
N ASP A 204 -28.26 0.33 -4.35
CA ASP A 204 -29.19 0.67 -3.27
C ASP A 204 -29.81 -0.58 -2.63
N PRO A 205 -30.27 -0.49 -1.36
CA PRO A 205 -30.18 0.68 -0.48
C PRO A 205 -28.78 0.84 0.13
N LYS A 206 -28.30 2.10 0.18
CA LYS A 206 -27.05 2.47 0.85
C LYS A 206 -27.24 3.74 1.70
N PRO A 207 -26.51 3.89 2.83
CA PRO A 207 -26.53 5.10 3.64
C PRO A 207 -26.10 6.33 2.82
N PRO A 208 -26.44 7.55 3.27
CA PRO A 208 -25.98 8.78 2.62
C PRO A 208 -24.45 8.81 2.47
N PHE A 209 -23.99 9.31 1.33
CA PHE A 209 -22.56 9.37 1.01
C PHE A 209 -21.71 10.04 2.10
N ASP A 210 -22.20 11.15 2.66
CA ASP A 210 -21.45 11.88 3.68
C ASP A 210 -21.24 11.06 4.96
N ASP A 211 -22.20 10.19 5.33
CA ASP A 211 -22.03 9.30 6.48
C ASP A 211 -20.95 8.24 6.18
N VAL A 212 -21.03 7.62 5.00
CA VAL A 212 -20.02 6.64 4.55
C VAL A 212 -18.63 7.25 4.48
N TRP A 213 -18.51 8.48 3.96
CA TRP A 213 -17.25 9.23 3.95
C TRP A 213 -16.69 9.43 5.36
N ARG A 214 -17.54 9.79 6.33
CA ARG A 214 -17.12 9.98 7.73
C ARG A 214 -16.69 8.69 8.43
N TRP A 215 -17.19 7.54 7.99
CA TRP A 215 -16.77 6.23 8.51
C TRP A 215 -15.46 5.75 7.88
N THR A 216 -15.28 5.92 6.58
CA THR A 216 -14.14 5.33 5.85
C THR A 216 -12.96 6.27 5.67
N GLY A 217 -13.18 7.59 5.71
CA GLY A 217 -12.15 8.58 5.39
C GLY A 217 -11.60 8.42 3.97
N GLY A 218 -12.43 7.94 3.03
CA GLY A 218 -12.05 7.74 1.63
C GLY A 218 -11.30 6.44 1.34
N ASN A 219 -11.28 5.49 2.27
CA ASN A 219 -10.60 4.21 2.10
C ASN A 219 -11.48 3.21 1.30
N PRO A 220 -11.01 2.71 0.13
CA PRO A 220 -11.77 1.77 -0.70
C PRO A 220 -12.13 0.45 -0.01
N ASP A 221 -11.17 -0.15 0.68
CA ASP A 221 -11.37 -1.44 1.37
C ASP A 221 -12.37 -1.31 2.52
N ALA A 222 -12.30 -0.22 3.29
CA ALA A 222 -13.30 0.07 4.31
C ALA A 222 -14.72 0.27 3.74
N LEU A 223 -14.83 0.81 2.52
CA LEU A 223 -16.12 0.92 1.82
C LEU A 223 -16.64 -0.47 1.40
N GLU A 224 -15.76 -1.33 0.88
CA GLU A 224 -16.09 -2.70 0.52
C GLU A 224 -16.52 -3.50 1.76
N GLY A 225 -15.77 -3.41 2.86
CA GLY A 225 -16.11 -4.07 4.13
C GLY A 225 -17.45 -3.62 4.70
N LEU A 226 -17.76 -2.31 4.65
CA LEU A 226 -19.09 -1.82 5.03
C LEU A 226 -20.19 -2.37 4.13
N PHE A 227 -19.96 -2.42 2.82
CA PHE A 227 -20.93 -2.97 1.88
C PHE A 227 -21.18 -4.47 2.12
N GLU A 228 -20.13 -5.26 2.32
CA GLU A 228 -20.21 -6.69 2.61
C GLU A 228 -20.89 -6.98 3.96
N ALA A 229 -20.69 -6.10 4.95
CA ALA A 229 -21.37 -6.16 6.23
C ALA A 229 -22.83 -5.68 6.19
N GLY A 230 -23.36 -5.30 5.02
CA GLY A 230 -24.72 -4.77 4.89
C GLY A 230 -24.89 -3.41 5.58
N TRP A 231 -23.84 -2.61 5.60
CA TRP A 231 -23.73 -1.30 6.26
C TRP A 231 -23.80 -1.35 7.79
N ASP A 232 -23.55 -2.52 8.38
CA ASP A 232 -23.41 -2.67 9.84
C ASP A 232 -22.04 -2.16 10.30
N VAL A 233 -22.01 -0.87 10.66
CA VAL A 233 -20.81 -0.18 11.16
C VAL A 233 -20.29 -0.84 12.44
N GLU A 234 -21.19 -1.27 13.34
CA GLU A 234 -20.83 -1.85 14.63
C GLU A 234 -20.10 -3.17 14.43
N ARG A 235 -20.63 -4.02 13.56
CA ARG A 235 -19.98 -5.28 13.19
C ARG A 235 -18.58 -5.07 12.61
N VAL A 236 -18.42 -4.12 11.69
CA VAL A 236 -17.10 -3.81 11.10
C VAL A 236 -16.11 -3.31 12.16
N VAL A 237 -16.57 -2.49 13.10
CA VAL A 237 -15.75 -2.00 14.22
C VAL A 237 -15.31 -3.14 15.14
N GLU A 238 -16.22 -4.08 15.44
CA GLU A 238 -15.93 -5.26 16.26
C GLU A 238 -14.91 -6.19 15.58
N ASP A 239 -15.13 -6.50 14.30
CA ASP A 239 -14.22 -7.32 13.49
C ASP A 239 -12.83 -6.67 13.42
N LEU A 240 -12.75 -5.36 13.17
CA LEU A 240 -11.48 -4.61 13.20
C LEU A 240 -10.78 -4.68 14.56
N ALA A 241 -11.53 -4.58 15.67
CA ALA A 241 -10.94 -4.65 17.00
C ALA A 241 -10.31 -6.03 17.28
N VAL A 242 -10.97 -7.10 16.82
CA VAL A 242 -10.45 -8.47 16.90
C VAL A 242 -9.21 -8.62 16.03
N ASP A 243 -9.28 -8.23 14.75
CA ASP A 243 -8.20 -8.38 13.78
C ASP A 243 -6.94 -7.60 14.17
N LYS A 244 -7.10 -6.39 14.73
CA LYS A 244 -5.96 -5.58 15.22
C LYS A 244 -5.51 -5.98 16.62
N GLY A 245 -6.14 -7.00 17.22
CA GLY A 245 -5.78 -7.53 18.54
C GLY A 245 -5.90 -6.50 19.65
N LEU A 246 -6.98 -5.71 19.65
CA LEU A 246 -7.31 -4.71 20.67
C LEU A 246 -7.91 -5.37 21.91
N SER A 247 -7.10 -6.16 22.62
CA SER A 247 -7.53 -6.86 23.83
C SER A 247 -7.80 -5.90 25.00
N ALA A 248 -8.59 -6.35 25.97
CA ALA A 248 -8.80 -5.60 27.22
C ALA A 248 -7.48 -5.29 27.94
N ALA A 249 -6.52 -6.22 27.92
CA ALA A 249 -5.20 -6.01 28.51
C ALA A 249 -4.38 -4.93 27.76
N PHE A 250 -4.48 -4.88 26.43
CA PHE A 250 -3.87 -3.81 25.63
C PHE A 250 -4.49 -2.45 25.98
N ALA A 251 -5.83 -2.39 25.98
CA ALA A 251 -6.57 -1.17 26.28
C ALA A 251 -6.30 -0.66 27.70
N GLU A 252 -6.25 -1.56 28.69
CA GLU A 252 -5.95 -1.22 30.08
C GLU A 252 -4.54 -0.64 30.23
N ARG A 253 -3.54 -1.36 29.71
CA ARG A 253 -2.13 -0.98 29.80
C ARG A 253 -1.89 0.42 29.22
N TRP A 254 -2.56 0.75 28.13
CA TRP A 254 -2.38 2.03 27.43
C TRP A 254 -3.51 3.04 27.68
N ARG A 255 -4.40 2.79 28.65
CA ARG A 255 -5.65 3.51 28.87
C ARG A 255 -5.53 5.04 28.78
N ALA A 256 -4.61 5.63 29.55
CA ALA A 256 -4.42 7.08 29.60
C ALA A 256 -3.86 7.67 28.29
N HIS A 257 -2.98 6.93 27.62
CA HIS A 257 -2.37 7.34 26.36
C HIS A 257 -3.34 7.19 25.17
N LEU A 258 -4.12 6.10 25.14
CA LEU A 258 -5.16 5.87 24.14
C LEU A 258 -6.24 6.95 24.19
N ALA A 259 -6.69 7.36 25.39
CA ALA A 259 -7.67 8.43 25.54
C ALA A 259 -7.21 9.73 24.87
N LYS A 260 -5.95 10.13 25.09
CA LYS A 260 -5.36 11.33 24.48
C LYS A 260 -5.17 11.17 22.96
N ALA A 261 -4.69 10.01 22.50
CA ALA A 261 -4.52 9.74 21.07
C ALA A 261 -5.85 9.70 20.29
N LEU A 262 -6.95 9.31 20.94
CA LEU A 262 -8.30 9.33 20.36
C LEU A 262 -8.82 10.76 20.15
N GLU A 263 -8.41 11.71 21.00
CA GLU A 263 -8.70 13.14 20.85
C GLU A 263 -7.82 13.77 19.76
N ASP A 264 -6.51 13.51 19.81
CA ASP A 264 -5.56 13.95 18.79
C ASP A 264 -4.47 12.90 18.56
N PRO A 265 -4.37 12.28 17.36
CA PRO A 265 -3.32 11.30 17.08
C PRO A 265 -1.90 11.89 17.16
N ASP A 266 -1.72 13.21 17.06
CA ASP A 266 -0.39 13.83 17.21
C ASP A 266 0.16 13.76 18.63
N TYR A 267 -0.67 13.43 19.62
CA TYR A 267 -0.21 13.05 20.96
C TYR A 267 0.91 11.97 20.90
N LEU A 268 0.81 11.04 19.95
CA LEU A 268 1.80 9.98 19.73
C LEU A 268 3.18 10.48 19.29
N TRP A 269 3.24 11.70 18.74
CA TRP A 269 4.46 12.34 18.28
C TRP A 269 5.02 13.34 19.30
N GLU A 270 4.14 14.06 19.98
CA GLU A 270 4.51 15.18 20.86
C GLU A 270 5.03 14.70 22.23
N GLU A 271 4.61 13.54 22.69
CA GLU A 271 4.75 13.11 24.08
C GLU A 271 5.66 11.86 24.16
N PRO A 272 6.87 11.98 24.73
CA PRO A 272 7.84 10.88 24.75
C PRO A 272 7.32 9.60 25.43
N GLU A 273 6.49 9.73 26.46
CA GLU A 273 5.88 8.61 27.18
C GLU A 273 4.92 7.80 26.29
N ALA A 274 4.44 8.38 25.18
CA ALA A 274 3.58 7.72 24.21
C ALA A 274 4.36 6.92 23.15
N GLU A 275 5.70 6.98 23.12
CA GLU A 275 6.52 6.31 22.09
C GLU A 275 6.26 4.80 22.04
N GLY A 276 6.11 4.15 23.19
CA GLY A 276 5.79 2.72 23.27
C GLY A 276 4.43 2.40 22.65
N LEU A 277 3.41 3.22 22.92
CA LEU A 277 2.10 3.09 22.30
C LEU A 277 2.17 3.34 20.79
N ALA A 278 2.90 4.37 20.36
CA ALA A 278 3.03 4.72 18.94
C ALA A 278 3.60 3.55 18.13
N LYS A 279 4.64 2.88 18.65
CA LYS A 279 5.20 1.66 18.04
C LYS A 279 4.15 0.56 17.93
N GLU A 280 3.47 0.23 19.03
CA GLU A 280 2.45 -0.83 19.01
C GLU A 280 1.26 -0.52 18.08
N LEU A 281 0.81 0.74 18.01
CA LEU A 281 -0.27 1.14 17.09
C LEU A 281 0.16 1.06 15.61
N VAL A 282 1.42 1.37 15.30
CA VAL A 282 1.98 1.21 13.95
C VAL A 282 2.11 -0.27 13.61
N GLU A 283 2.63 -1.10 14.52
CA GLU A 283 2.77 -2.55 14.34
C GLU A 283 1.41 -3.23 14.13
N LYS A 284 0.38 -2.78 14.86
CA LYS A 284 -1.01 -3.24 14.72
C LYS A 284 -1.74 -2.63 13.53
N ASN A 285 -1.07 -1.82 12.70
CA ASN A 285 -1.69 -1.16 11.55
C ASN A 285 -2.95 -0.36 11.95
N LEU A 286 -2.90 0.40 13.05
CA LEU A 286 -3.99 1.27 13.50
C LEU A 286 -3.75 2.74 13.12
N VAL A 287 -2.49 3.15 13.09
CA VAL A 287 -2.08 4.52 12.73
C VAL A 287 -0.99 4.52 11.67
N VAL A 288 -0.90 5.61 10.93
CA VAL A 288 0.13 5.88 9.93
C VAL A 288 0.86 7.17 10.29
N LEU A 289 2.19 7.12 10.34
CA LEU A 289 3.01 8.34 10.45
C LEU A 289 3.06 9.02 9.08
N LEU A 290 2.77 10.31 9.05
CA LEU A 290 2.68 11.12 7.84
C LEU A 290 4.01 11.82 7.55
N LYS A 291 4.46 11.76 6.29
CA LYS A 291 5.74 12.32 5.85
C LYS A 291 5.60 13.78 5.40
N GLY A 292 5.04 14.63 6.26
CA GLY A 292 4.63 15.99 5.86
C GLY A 292 3.73 15.98 4.62
N ARG A 293 3.46 17.14 4.01
CA ARG A 293 2.57 17.28 2.82
C ARG A 293 3.31 17.78 1.58
N ARG A 294 4.63 17.64 1.55
CA ARG A 294 5.38 18.03 0.35
C ARG A 294 4.97 17.10 -0.81
N PRO A 295 4.57 17.63 -1.98
CA PRO A 295 4.07 16.80 -3.08
C PRO A 295 5.04 15.69 -3.51
N ASP A 296 6.35 15.92 -3.39
CA ASP A 296 7.38 14.94 -3.74
C ASP A 296 7.46 13.74 -2.78
N ALA A 297 6.86 13.80 -1.60
CA ALA A 297 6.81 12.69 -0.64
C ALA A 297 5.65 11.71 -0.89
N TRP A 298 4.72 12.04 -1.80
CA TRP A 298 3.50 11.28 -2.04
C TRP A 298 3.45 10.75 -3.46
N VAL A 299 2.84 9.57 -3.65
CA VAL A 299 2.54 9.07 -5.01
C VAL A 299 1.37 9.82 -5.63
N ASP A 300 0.48 10.36 -4.81
CA ASP A 300 -0.73 11.06 -5.21
C ASP A 300 -0.95 12.27 -4.30
N GLN A 301 -2.19 12.74 -4.14
CA GLN A 301 -2.50 13.84 -3.24
C GLN A 301 -2.30 13.43 -1.76
N PRO A 302 -1.64 14.29 -0.95
CA PRO A 302 -1.52 14.05 0.49
C PRO A 302 -2.86 14.29 1.21
N PRO A 303 -3.02 13.80 2.47
CA PRO A 303 -4.12 14.21 3.32
C PRO A 303 -4.07 15.72 3.62
N PRO A 304 -5.18 16.31 4.11
CA PRO A 304 -5.14 17.65 4.68
C PRO A 304 -4.11 17.78 5.80
N GLU A 305 -3.70 19.02 6.11
CA GLU A 305 -2.77 19.29 7.22
C GLU A 305 -3.30 18.76 8.55
N ARG A 306 -4.60 18.92 8.79
CA ARG A 306 -5.31 18.37 9.95
C ARG A 306 -6.79 18.22 9.61
N ASP A 307 -7.36 17.12 10.04
CA ASP A 307 -8.80 16.85 10.01
C ASP A 307 -9.17 15.98 11.22
N PRO A 308 -9.53 16.59 12.36
CA PRO A 308 -9.87 15.85 13.58
C PRO A 308 -11.11 14.96 13.40
N GLU A 309 -12.02 15.31 12.49
CA GLU A 309 -13.22 14.51 12.23
C GLU A 309 -12.83 13.17 11.61
N LEU A 310 -11.91 13.17 10.65
CA LEU A 310 -11.37 11.95 10.04
C LEU A 310 -10.23 11.30 10.83
N GLY A 311 -9.79 11.92 11.92
CA GLY A 311 -8.69 11.41 12.74
C GLY A 311 -7.32 11.61 12.10
N ILE A 312 -7.13 12.72 11.40
CA ILE A 312 -5.90 13.11 10.71
C ILE A 312 -5.23 14.23 11.50
N GLY A 313 -4.08 13.92 12.10
CA GLY A 313 -3.15 14.89 12.66
C GLY A 313 -2.09 15.32 11.64
N LYS A 314 -1.17 16.16 12.08
CA LYS A 314 -0.01 16.64 11.32
C LYS A 314 1.08 15.59 11.21
N HIS A 315 1.29 14.77 12.24
CA HIS A 315 2.33 13.76 12.29
C HIS A 315 1.78 12.34 12.21
N TYR A 316 0.66 12.06 12.88
CA TYR A 316 -0.02 10.78 12.81
C TYR A 316 -1.46 10.93 12.31
N ALA A 317 -1.96 9.88 11.67
CA ALA A 317 -3.38 9.71 11.40
C ALA A 317 -3.81 8.29 11.71
N TRP A 318 -5.06 8.12 12.10
CA TRP A 318 -5.71 6.82 12.07
C TRP A 318 -5.80 6.33 10.62
N GLN A 319 -5.69 5.02 10.40
CA GLN A 319 -5.82 4.42 9.07
C GLN A 319 -7.12 4.81 8.39
N THR A 320 -8.22 4.69 9.15
CA THR A 320 -9.57 5.16 8.82
C THR A 320 -10.28 5.58 10.11
N PRO A 321 -11.39 6.34 10.03
CA PRO A 321 -12.22 6.64 11.19
C PRO A 321 -12.77 5.38 11.89
N LEU A 322 -13.04 4.29 11.17
CA LEU A 322 -13.40 2.99 11.75
C LEU A 322 -12.30 2.39 12.65
N HIS A 323 -11.02 2.53 12.29
CA HIS A 323 -9.92 2.08 13.16
C HIS A 323 -9.88 2.88 14.47
N ARG A 324 -10.13 4.20 14.40
CA ARG A 324 -10.25 5.04 15.60
C ARG A 324 -11.42 4.59 16.47
N GLU A 325 -12.55 4.24 15.86
CA GLU A 325 -13.72 3.75 16.57
C GLU A 325 -13.46 2.41 17.25
N ALA A 326 -12.78 1.48 16.59
CA ALA A 326 -12.37 0.19 17.18
C ALA A 326 -11.55 0.38 18.46
N VAL A 327 -10.60 1.33 18.44
CA VAL A 327 -9.82 1.70 19.63
C VAL A 327 -10.68 2.31 20.73
N ARG A 328 -11.62 3.20 20.37
CA ARG A 328 -12.57 3.78 21.33
C ARG A 328 -13.39 2.70 22.01
N ARG A 329 -13.96 1.76 21.26
CA ARG A 329 -14.76 0.65 21.80
C ARG A 329 -13.95 -0.26 22.71
N ALA A 330 -12.72 -0.61 22.33
CA ALA A 330 -11.85 -1.41 23.19
C ALA A 330 -11.57 -0.71 24.53
N LEU A 331 -11.36 0.62 24.52
CA LEU A 331 -11.15 1.42 25.73
C LEU A 331 -12.39 1.49 26.62
N GLU A 332 -13.58 1.66 26.03
CA GLU A 332 -14.85 1.68 26.77
C GLU A 332 -15.21 0.32 27.37
N GLN A 333 -14.93 -0.78 26.68
CA GLN A 333 -15.14 -2.14 27.19
C GLN A 333 -14.22 -2.45 28.38
N ALA A 334 -12.96 -2.02 28.32
CA ALA A 334 -12.02 -2.12 29.44
C ALA A 334 -12.47 -1.29 30.65
N GLN A 335 -13.13 -0.15 30.44
CA GLN A 335 -13.72 0.65 31.51
C GLN A 335 -14.89 -0.05 32.21
N LYS A 336 -15.73 -0.78 31.48
CA LYS A 336 -16.89 -1.50 32.04
C LYS A 336 -16.52 -2.79 32.78
N SER A 337 -15.32 -3.31 32.53
CA SER A 337 -14.83 -4.58 33.11
C SER A 337 -13.92 -4.39 34.33
N ALA A 338 -13.56 -3.13 34.64
CA ALA A 338 -12.82 -2.71 35.84
C ALA A 338 -13.80 -2.21 36.91
#